data_AF-Q9ZSR3-F1
#
_entry.id   AF-Q9ZSR3-F1
#
_cell.length_a   1.000
_cell.length_b   1.000
_cell.length_c   1.000
_cell.angle_alpha   90.00
_cell.angle_beta   90.00
_cell.angle_gamma   90.00
#
_symmetry.space_group_name_H-M   'P 1'
#
loop_
_entity.id
_entity.type
_entity.pdbx_description
1 polymer ?
#
loop_
_entity_poly.entity_id
_entity_poly.type
_entity_poly.pdbx_seq_one_letter_code
_entity_poly.pdbx_strand_id
1 'polypeptide(L)'
;AAHLFGIISIILMLVWVLQYRGGLDLDSSNPYQILNVHPFMMFFGFIFFAGEAMMAYKTVRAVHPMQKTIHMADHIVAITLGIIGIYAAFKYHDRRNLTNMYTLHSWIGLGTFILYGIQWLFGFATFWLPRPLETRERTMPWHVCFGRALLYMAICAAETGLMQIFTILNLVESHEARLINFLGLTILLFGITVDLSGFLGRYV
;
A
#
# COMPACT_ATOMS: atom_id res chain seq x y z
N ALA A 1 7.64 -15.96 3.51
CA ALA A 1 6.24 -15.71 3.93
C ALA A 1 5.71 -14.43 3.31
N ALA A 2 6.35 -13.26 3.50
CA ALA A 2 5.92 -11.99 2.91
C ALA A 2 5.64 -12.07 1.40
N HIS A 3 6.62 -12.48 0.57
CA HIS A 3 6.39 -12.61 -0.88
C HIS A 3 5.22 -13.54 -1.23
N LEU A 4 5.02 -14.63 -0.48
CA LEU A 4 3.92 -15.57 -0.72
C LEU A 4 2.57 -14.88 -0.49
N PHE A 5 2.37 -14.22 0.65
CA PHE A 5 1.13 -13.51 0.93
C PHE A 5 0.92 -12.32 -0.01
N GLY A 6 1.99 -11.60 -0.37
CA GLY A 6 1.93 -10.52 -1.36
C GLY A 6 1.45 -11.02 -2.72
N ILE A 7 2.04 -12.10 -3.24
CA ILE A 7 1.64 -12.71 -4.53
C ILE A 7 0.20 -13.22 -4.48
N ILE A 8 -0.20 -13.90 -3.40
CA ILE A 8 -1.58 -14.39 -3.24
C ILE A 8 -2.56 -13.20 -3.26
N SER A 9 -2.28 -12.14 -2.50
CA SER A 9 -3.11 -10.93 -2.50
C SER A 9 -3.21 -10.28 -3.89
N ILE A 10 -2.12 -10.25 -4.67
CA ILE A 10 -2.14 -9.74 -6.05
C ILE A 10 -3.06 -10.60 -6.92
N ILE A 11 -2.93 -11.93 -6.84
CA ILE A 11 -3.76 -12.86 -7.61
C ILE A 11 -5.24 -12.69 -7.23
N LEU A 12 -5.57 -12.66 -5.93
CA LEU A 12 -6.94 -12.48 -5.47
C LEU A 12 -7.51 -11.12 -5.89
N MET A 13 -6.73 -10.04 -5.79
CA MET A 13 -7.12 -8.72 -6.27
C MET A 13 -7.42 -8.72 -7.77
N LEU A 14 -6.55 -9.35 -8.59
CA LEU A 14 -6.75 -9.46 -10.03
C LEU A 14 -7.99 -10.30 -10.37
N VAL A 15 -8.18 -11.44 -9.72
CA VAL A 15 -9.39 -12.26 -9.91
C VAL A 15 -10.64 -11.46 -9.56
N TRP A 16 -10.62 -10.71 -8.44
CA TRP A 16 -11.74 -9.86 -8.06
C TRP A 16 -12.06 -8.81 -9.12
N VAL A 17 -11.10 -7.98 -9.49
CA VAL A 17 -11.35 -6.85 -10.39
C VAL A 17 -11.66 -7.31 -11.83
N LEU A 18 -11.00 -8.36 -12.33
CA LEU A 18 -11.16 -8.83 -13.70
C LEU A 18 -12.39 -9.74 -13.88
N GLN A 19 -12.64 -10.66 -12.95
CA GLN A 19 -13.73 -11.65 -13.10
C GLN A 19 -15.06 -11.16 -12.52
N TYR A 20 -15.03 -10.46 -11.39
CA TYR A 20 -16.26 -10.02 -10.73
C TYR A 20 -16.65 -8.59 -11.07
N ARG A 21 -15.68 -7.68 -11.18
CA ARG A 21 -15.95 -6.24 -11.31
C ARG A 21 -15.82 -5.67 -12.72
N GLY A 22 -15.55 -6.52 -13.71
CA GLY A 22 -15.57 -6.16 -15.12
C GLY A 22 -14.33 -5.41 -15.62
N GLY A 23 -13.23 -5.41 -14.88
CA GLY A 23 -11.94 -4.88 -15.35
C GLY A 23 -11.51 -3.56 -14.73
N LEU A 24 -10.35 -3.07 -15.20
CA LEU A 24 -9.67 -1.87 -14.76
C LEU A 24 -9.65 -0.87 -15.92
N ASP A 25 -10.37 0.24 -15.80
CA ASP A 25 -10.42 1.25 -16.86
C ASP A 25 -10.60 2.64 -16.26
N LEU A 26 -9.56 3.47 -16.40
CA LEU A 26 -9.55 4.85 -15.89
C LEU A 26 -10.52 5.76 -16.65
N ASP A 27 -10.97 5.40 -17.85
CA ASP A 27 -11.83 6.22 -18.69
C ASP A 27 -13.08 5.48 -19.19
N SER A 28 -13.66 4.69 -18.29
CA SER A 28 -14.88 3.95 -18.58
C SER A 28 -16.16 4.80 -18.48
N SER A 29 -17.15 4.43 -19.30
CA SER A 29 -18.54 4.86 -19.13
C SER A 29 -19.19 4.30 -17.86
N ASN A 30 -18.73 3.15 -17.38
CA ASN A 30 -19.12 2.56 -16.10
C ASN A 30 -18.18 3.05 -14.99
N PRO A 31 -18.64 3.92 -14.06
CA PRO A 31 -17.77 4.47 -13.02
C PRO A 31 -17.15 3.41 -12.10
N TYR A 32 -17.78 2.24 -11.94
CA TYR A 32 -17.21 1.17 -11.10
C TYR A 32 -15.90 0.60 -11.66
N GLN A 33 -15.70 0.58 -12.98
CA GLN A 33 -14.41 0.18 -13.58
C GLN A 33 -13.30 1.19 -13.29
N ILE A 34 -13.64 2.47 -13.17
CA ILE A 34 -12.72 3.52 -12.70
C ILE A 34 -12.38 3.26 -11.23
N LEU A 35 -13.40 2.98 -10.39
CA LEU A 35 -13.18 2.67 -8.98
C LEU A 35 -12.30 1.45 -8.80
N ASN A 36 -12.43 0.39 -9.62
CA ASN A 36 -11.60 -0.82 -9.51
C ASN A 36 -10.09 -0.54 -9.64
N VAL A 37 -9.71 0.55 -10.32
CA VAL A 37 -8.30 0.99 -10.40
C VAL A 37 -7.78 1.39 -9.03
N HIS A 38 -8.62 1.95 -8.16
CA HIS A 38 -8.23 2.37 -6.81
C HIS A 38 -7.69 1.20 -5.96
N PRO A 39 -8.46 0.16 -5.59
CA PRO A 39 -7.97 -0.90 -4.71
C PRO A 39 -6.78 -1.66 -5.33
N PHE A 40 -6.76 -1.85 -6.66
CA PHE A 40 -5.62 -2.46 -7.33
C PHE A 40 -4.34 -1.61 -7.17
N MET A 41 -4.40 -0.31 -7.49
CA MET A 41 -3.24 0.59 -7.37
C MET A 41 -2.85 0.85 -5.91
N MET A 42 -3.80 0.89 -4.98
CA MET A 42 -3.48 1.04 -3.56
C MET A 42 -2.83 -0.21 -2.97
N PHE A 43 -3.24 -1.41 -3.38
CA PHE A 43 -2.56 -2.62 -2.91
C PHE A 43 -1.28 -2.92 -3.69
N PHE A 44 -1.37 -3.23 -4.99
CA PHE A 44 -0.20 -3.60 -5.80
C PHE A 44 0.75 -2.42 -5.96
N GLY A 45 0.22 -1.25 -6.25
CA GLY A 45 1.04 -0.07 -6.50
C GLY A 45 1.67 0.48 -5.23
N PHE A 46 0.88 0.72 -4.19
CA PHE A 46 1.37 1.35 -2.97
C PHE A 46 1.84 0.34 -1.90
N ILE A 47 0.95 -0.50 -1.36
CA ILE A 47 1.27 -1.36 -0.21
C ILE A 47 2.33 -2.43 -0.52
N PHE A 48 2.21 -3.10 -1.68
CA PHE A 48 3.13 -4.16 -2.06
C PHE A 48 4.55 -3.62 -2.30
N PHE A 49 4.71 -2.58 -3.15
CA PHE A 49 6.01 -1.94 -3.35
C PHE A 49 6.56 -1.29 -2.07
N ALA A 50 5.70 -0.71 -1.21
CA ALA A 50 6.14 -0.24 0.11
C ALA A 50 6.73 -1.37 0.95
N GLY A 51 6.10 -2.56 0.95
CA GLY A 51 6.60 -3.73 1.64
C GLY A 51 7.93 -4.23 1.07
N GLU A 52 8.07 -4.34 -0.25
CA GLU A 52 9.32 -4.71 -0.91
C GLU A 52 10.45 -3.71 -0.58
N ALA A 53 10.15 -2.39 -0.63
CA ALA A 53 11.10 -1.35 -0.26
C ALA A 53 11.58 -1.50 1.19
N MET A 54 10.69 -1.79 2.13
CA MET A 54 11.04 -2.01 3.54
C MET A 54 11.93 -3.24 3.74
N MET A 55 11.76 -4.27 2.90
CA MET A 55 12.55 -5.50 2.94
C MET A 55 13.85 -5.43 2.13
N ALA A 56 14.05 -4.41 1.29
CA ALA A 56 15.13 -4.33 0.30
C ALA A 56 16.54 -4.54 0.88
N TYR A 57 16.83 -4.02 2.08
CA TYR A 57 18.13 -4.21 2.75
C TYR A 57 18.43 -5.65 3.17
N LYS A 58 17.44 -6.55 3.11
CA LYS A 58 17.55 -7.97 3.46
C LYS A 58 17.33 -8.88 2.25
N THR A 59 16.43 -8.52 1.35
CA THR A 59 16.05 -9.36 0.20
C THR A 59 16.95 -9.15 -1.01
N VAL A 60 17.48 -7.93 -1.20
CA VAL A 60 18.36 -7.62 -2.33
C VAL A 60 19.79 -8.06 -2.01
N ARG A 61 20.29 -9.01 -2.79
CA ARG A 61 21.69 -9.47 -2.74
C ARG A 61 22.62 -8.51 -3.48
N ALA A 62 22.85 -7.33 -2.91
CA ALA A 62 23.73 -6.31 -3.47
C ALA A 62 24.45 -5.53 -2.36
N VAL A 63 25.44 -4.72 -2.74
CA VAL A 63 26.13 -3.81 -1.80
C VAL A 63 25.17 -2.77 -1.23
N HIS A 64 25.43 -2.30 -0.01
CA HIS A 64 24.54 -1.38 0.72
C HIS A 64 24.11 -0.13 -0.08
N PRO A 65 24.97 0.56 -0.85
CA PRO A 65 24.53 1.68 -1.70
C PRO A 65 23.45 1.30 -2.73
N MET A 66 23.54 0.10 -3.29
CA MET A 66 22.56 -0.42 -4.24
C MET A 66 21.25 -0.78 -3.54
N GLN A 67 21.30 -1.47 -2.39
CA GLN A 67 20.11 -1.76 -1.58
C GLN A 67 19.35 -0.49 -1.19
N LYS A 68 20.08 0.55 -0.79
CA LYS A 68 19.52 1.88 -0.50
C LYS A 68 18.90 2.55 -1.72
N THR A 69 19.49 2.38 -2.90
CA THR A 69 18.94 2.89 -4.16
C THR A 69 17.61 2.21 -4.48
N ILE A 70 17.54 0.89 -4.35
CA ILE A 70 16.32 0.11 -4.57
C ILE A 70 15.24 0.50 -3.56
N HIS A 71 15.57 0.57 -2.27
CA HIS A 71 14.67 1.07 -1.23
C HIS A 71 14.05 2.43 -1.59
N MET A 72 14.87 3.38 -2.04
CA MET A 72 14.38 4.70 -2.45
C MET A 72 13.52 4.66 -3.71
N ALA A 73 13.92 3.87 -4.71
CA ALA A 73 13.23 3.74 -5.99
C ALA A 73 11.85 3.08 -5.83
N ASP A 74 11.76 1.99 -5.08
CA ASP A 74 10.51 1.27 -4.82
C ASP A 74 9.51 2.15 -4.07
N HIS A 75 9.97 2.96 -3.11
CA HIS A 75 9.10 3.94 -2.45
C HIS A 75 8.60 5.04 -3.41
N ILE A 76 9.40 5.50 -4.38
CA ILE A 76 8.94 6.45 -5.42
C ILE A 76 7.89 5.79 -6.33
N VAL A 77 8.11 4.53 -6.73
CA VAL A 77 7.13 3.76 -7.49
C VAL A 77 5.82 3.65 -6.71
N ALA A 78 5.91 3.34 -5.41
CA ALA A 78 4.76 3.24 -4.52
C ALA A 78 3.96 4.55 -4.43
N ILE A 79 4.64 5.68 -4.29
CA ILE A 79 4.00 7.00 -4.27
C ILE A 79 3.33 7.28 -5.62
N THR A 80 4.03 7.03 -6.72
CA THR A 80 3.51 7.33 -8.08
C THR A 80 2.24 6.54 -8.37
N LEU A 81 2.26 5.24 -8.12
CA LEU A 81 1.10 4.38 -8.34
C LEU A 81 -0.02 4.66 -7.33
N GLY A 82 0.32 5.01 -6.08
CA GLY A 82 -0.65 5.45 -5.08
C GLY A 82 -1.38 6.74 -5.49
N ILE A 83 -0.70 7.71 -6.11
CA ILE A 83 -1.35 8.91 -6.67
C ILE A 83 -2.41 8.51 -7.71
N ILE A 84 -2.10 7.58 -8.61
CA ILE A 84 -3.05 7.08 -9.61
C ILE A 84 -4.26 6.41 -8.93
N GLY A 85 -4.01 5.60 -7.90
CA GLY A 85 -5.07 4.97 -7.12
C GLY A 85 -5.99 5.98 -6.45
N ILE A 86 -5.43 6.99 -5.77
CA ILE A 86 -6.21 8.05 -5.13
C ILE A 86 -6.99 8.86 -6.17
N TYR A 87 -6.33 9.25 -7.27
CA TYR A 87 -6.97 9.94 -8.39
C TYR A 87 -8.20 9.18 -8.92
N ALA A 88 -8.09 7.85 -9.08
CA ALA A 88 -9.20 7.02 -9.53
C ALA A 88 -10.41 7.07 -8.57
N ALA A 89 -10.19 7.07 -7.25
CA ALA A 89 -11.26 7.21 -6.27
C ALA A 89 -11.96 8.58 -6.34
N PHE A 90 -11.19 9.67 -6.45
CA PHE A 90 -11.76 11.01 -6.63
C PHE A 90 -12.52 11.14 -7.95
N LYS A 91 -11.97 10.60 -9.05
CA LYS A 91 -12.66 10.55 -10.36
C LYS A 91 -13.96 9.77 -10.27
N TYR A 92 -14.00 8.64 -9.57
CA TYR A 92 -15.22 7.89 -9.33
C TYR A 92 -16.28 8.70 -8.57
N HIS A 93 -15.90 9.39 -7.49
CA HIS A 93 -16.83 10.23 -6.74
C HIS A 93 -17.40 11.36 -7.58
N ASP A 94 -16.55 12.05 -8.35
CA ASP A 94 -16.96 13.12 -9.27
C ASP A 94 -17.97 12.60 -10.31
N ARG A 95 -17.66 11.48 -10.97
CA ARG A 95 -18.55 10.84 -11.97
C ARG A 95 -19.89 10.38 -11.40
N ARG A 96 -19.96 10.15 -10.09
CA ARG A 96 -21.17 9.71 -9.38
C ARG A 96 -21.83 10.83 -8.57
N ASN A 97 -21.32 12.06 -8.62
CA ASN A 97 -21.75 13.19 -7.79
C ASN A 97 -21.80 12.86 -6.29
N LEU A 98 -20.77 12.16 -5.80
CA LEU A 98 -20.62 11.78 -4.40
C LEU A 98 -19.74 12.79 -3.66
N THR A 99 -20.05 13.03 -2.39
CA THR A 99 -19.19 13.82 -1.50
C THR A 99 -17.84 13.11 -1.32
N ASN A 100 -16.75 13.88 -1.33
CA ASN A 100 -15.43 13.35 -1.04
C ASN A 100 -15.13 13.31 0.47
N MET A 101 -14.19 12.46 0.88
CA MET A 101 -13.56 12.50 2.21
C MET A 101 -14.51 12.43 3.42
N TYR A 102 -15.59 11.64 3.34
CA TYR A 102 -16.56 11.52 4.44
C TYR A 102 -16.46 10.21 5.24
N THR A 103 -15.64 9.25 4.80
CA THR A 103 -15.49 7.95 5.48
C THR A 103 -14.21 7.87 6.30
N LEU A 104 -14.22 7.08 7.37
CA LEU A 104 -13.01 6.81 8.16
C LEU A 104 -11.89 6.22 7.29
N HIS A 105 -12.22 5.31 6.37
CA HIS A 105 -11.29 4.78 5.37
C HIS A 105 -10.58 5.91 4.61
N SER A 106 -11.33 6.90 4.10
CA SER A 106 -10.74 8.01 3.34
C SER A 106 -9.82 8.88 4.19
N TRP A 107 -10.15 9.11 5.47
CA TRP A 107 -9.31 9.89 6.39
C TRP A 107 -8.01 9.16 6.74
N ILE A 108 -8.10 7.87 7.08
CA ILE A 108 -6.92 7.04 7.33
C ILE A 108 -6.08 6.95 6.06
N GLY A 109 -6.68 6.68 4.91
CA GLY A 109 -5.99 6.52 3.62
C GLY A 109 -5.21 7.76 3.22
N LEU A 110 -5.87 8.92 3.15
CA LEU A 110 -5.20 10.17 2.75
C LEU A 110 -4.16 10.62 3.79
N GLY A 111 -4.48 10.51 5.08
CA GLY A 111 -3.53 10.81 6.16
C GLY A 111 -2.27 9.95 6.07
N THR A 112 -2.44 8.64 5.87
CA THR A 112 -1.32 7.70 5.66
C THR A 112 -0.49 8.11 4.45
N PHE A 113 -1.14 8.42 3.32
CA PHE A 113 -0.44 8.74 2.09
C PHE A 113 0.39 10.03 2.19
N ILE A 114 -0.16 11.08 2.83
CA ILE A 114 0.56 12.33 3.08
C ILE A 114 1.76 12.09 4.00
N LEU A 115 1.56 11.39 5.12
CA LEU A 115 2.65 11.07 6.05
C LEU A 115 3.72 10.19 5.41
N TYR A 116 3.34 9.31 4.49
CA TYR A 116 4.27 8.49 3.72
C TYR A 116 5.15 9.34 2.79
N GLY A 117 4.57 10.34 2.11
CA GLY A 117 5.35 11.30 1.32
C GLY A 117 6.34 12.09 2.18
N ILE A 118 5.90 12.55 3.36
CA ILE A 118 6.78 13.24 4.33
C ILE A 118 7.91 12.32 4.79
N GLN A 119 7.60 11.06 5.12
CA GLN A 119 8.57 10.05 5.52
C GLN A 119 9.62 9.80 4.44
N TRP A 120 9.20 9.74 3.16
CA TRP A 120 10.10 9.59 2.04
C TRP A 120 11.02 10.80 1.87
N LEU A 121 10.47 12.03 1.92
CA LEU A 121 11.24 13.27 1.84
C LEU A 121 12.25 13.38 2.98
N PHE A 122 11.83 13.03 4.20
CA PHE A 122 12.71 12.97 5.37
C PHE A 122 13.83 11.95 5.19
N GLY A 123 13.50 10.75 4.69
CA GLY A 123 14.47 9.70 4.38
C GLY A 123 15.49 10.14 3.33
N PHE A 124 15.04 10.81 2.27
CA PHE A 124 15.90 11.40 1.25
C PHE A 124 16.83 12.46 1.84
N ALA A 125 16.28 13.45 2.56
CA ALA A 125 17.05 14.56 3.11
C ALA A 125 18.09 14.15 4.17
N THR A 126 17.82 13.07 4.90
CA THR A 126 18.65 12.58 6.02
C THR A 126 19.63 11.50 5.59
N PHE A 127 19.17 10.51 4.82
CA PHE A 127 19.98 9.34 4.50
C PHE A 127 20.57 9.40 3.10
N TRP A 128 19.90 10.00 2.10
CA TRP A 128 20.42 10.11 0.74
C TRP A 128 21.44 11.23 0.58
N LEU A 129 21.13 12.43 1.06
CA LEU A 129 22.02 13.59 1.02
C LEU A 129 23.17 13.49 2.04
N PRO A 130 24.28 14.21 1.83
CA PRO A 130 25.36 14.30 2.80
C PRO A 130 24.87 14.91 4.12
N ARG A 131 25.02 14.17 5.22
CA ARG A 131 24.68 14.60 6.59
C ARG A 131 25.68 14.06 7.60
N PRO A 132 25.90 14.74 8.75
CA PRO A 132 26.72 14.21 9.83
C PRO A 132 26.26 12.82 10.28
N LEU A 133 27.21 11.95 10.63
CA LEU A 133 26.92 10.59 11.10
C LEU A 133 25.98 10.60 12.31
N GLU A 134 26.25 11.48 13.28
CA GLU A 134 25.43 11.64 14.49
C GLU A 134 23.95 11.92 14.17
N THR A 135 23.68 12.79 13.19
CA THR A 135 22.31 13.09 12.77
C THR A 135 21.61 11.85 12.22
N ARG A 136 22.32 11.07 11.39
CA ARG A 136 21.78 9.85 10.77
C ARG A 136 21.52 8.77 11.82
N GLU A 137 22.43 8.60 12.78
CA GLU A 137 22.29 7.61 13.85
C GLU A 137 21.15 7.96 14.82
N ARG A 138 21.01 9.24 15.21
CA ARG A 138 19.94 9.69 16.11
C ARG A 138 18.54 9.61 15.47
N THR A 139 18.46 9.77 14.16
CA THR A 139 17.17 9.79 13.43
C THR A 139 16.75 8.41 12.91
N MET A 140 17.69 7.48 12.74
CA MET A 140 17.42 6.12 12.21
C MET A 140 16.30 5.38 12.99
N PRO A 141 16.27 5.35 14.34
CA PRO A 141 15.22 4.65 15.07
C PRO A 141 13.83 5.23 14.80
N TRP A 142 13.74 6.56 14.67
CA TRP A 142 12.50 7.26 14.35
C TRP A 142 12.04 6.95 12.93
N HIS A 143 12.96 6.98 11.95
CA HIS A 143 12.64 6.61 10.58
C HIS A 143 12.07 5.19 10.49
N VAL A 144 12.71 4.22 11.15
CA VAL A 144 12.21 2.83 11.18
C VAL A 144 10.86 2.73 11.89
N CYS A 145 10.70 3.37 13.06
CA CYS A 145 9.46 3.34 13.82
C CYS A 145 8.27 3.93 13.04
N PHE A 146 8.44 5.11 12.46
CA PHE A 146 7.41 5.74 11.64
C PHE A 146 7.11 4.95 10.37
N GLY A 147 8.12 4.36 9.72
CA GLY A 147 7.91 3.48 8.57
C GLY A 147 7.01 2.27 8.91
N ARG A 148 7.22 1.65 10.08
CA ARG A 148 6.38 0.55 10.56
C ARG A 148 4.96 1.02 10.89
N ALA A 149 4.82 2.17 11.56
CA ALA A 149 3.50 2.75 11.83
C ALA A 149 2.72 3.00 10.53
N LEU A 150 3.38 3.55 9.50
CA LEU A 150 2.78 3.79 8.20
C LEU A 150 2.38 2.51 7.46
N LEU A 151 3.17 1.43 7.58
CA LEU A 151 2.78 0.12 7.07
C LEU A 151 1.44 -0.31 7.69
N TYR A 152 1.33 -0.29 9.02
CA TYR A 152 0.08 -0.66 9.69
C TYR A 152 -1.09 0.27 9.35
N MET A 153 -0.86 1.57 9.24
CA MET A 153 -1.91 2.51 8.80
C MET A 153 -2.38 2.20 7.38
N ALA A 154 -1.47 1.84 6.46
CA ALA A 154 -1.82 1.46 5.10
C ALA A 154 -2.62 0.15 5.05
N ILE A 155 -2.26 -0.84 5.87
CA ILE A 155 -3.05 -2.07 6.02
C ILE A 155 -4.44 -1.75 6.58
N CYS A 156 -4.56 -0.95 7.64
CA CYS A 156 -5.85 -0.50 8.18
C CYS A 156 -6.69 0.22 7.12
N ALA A 157 -6.07 1.07 6.28
CA ALA A 157 -6.75 1.71 5.16
C ALA A 157 -7.26 0.68 4.15
N ALA A 158 -6.45 -0.32 3.78
CA ALA A 158 -6.87 -1.39 2.87
C ALA A 158 -8.05 -2.20 3.43
N GLU A 159 -7.96 -2.66 4.68
CA GLU A 159 -9.02 -3.47 5.32
C GLU A 159 -10.33 -2.68 5.41
N THR A 160 -10.28 -1.42 5.86
CA THR A 160 -11.47 -0.57 5.94
C THR A 160 -12.05 -0.25 4.56
N GLY A 161 -11.21 -0.13 3.52
CA GLY A 161 -11.63 0.09 2.14
C GLY A 161 -12.33 -1.13 1.54
N LEU A 162 -11.77 -2.33 1.76
CA LEU A 162 -12.39 -3.59 1.36
C LEU A 162 -13.74 -3.79 2.07
N MET A 163 -13.81 -3.51 3.37
CA MET A 163 -15.06 -3.58 4.13
C MET A 163 -16.11 -2.57 3.64
N GLN A 164 -15.69 -1.35 3.29
CA GLN A 164 -16.57 -0.34 2.71
C GLN A 164 -17.14 -0.81 1.37
N ILE A 165 -16.30 -1.34 0.47
CA ILE A 165 -16.76 -1.87 -0.82
C ILE A 165 -17.67 -3.09 -0.63
N PHE A 166 -17.33 -3.99 0.27
CA PHE A 166 -18.15 -5.15 0.62
C PHE A 166 -19.58 -4.71 0.99
N THR A 167 -19.69 -3.66 1.81
CA THR A 167 -20.96 -3.10 2.26
C THR A 167 -21.70 -2.40 1.10
N ILE A 168 -21.01 -1.58 0.30
CA ILE A 168 -21.60 -0.87 -0.85
C ILE A 168 -22.16 -1.84 -1.89
N LEU A 169 -21.46 -2.94 -2.14
CA LEU A 169 -21.88 -3.98 -3.09
C LEU A 169 -22.92 -4.95 -2.50
N ASN A 170 -23.30 -4.78 -1.23
CA ASN A 170 -24.21 -5.65 -0.49
C ASN A 170 -23.88 -7.15 -0.66
N LEU A 171 -22.59 -7.48 -0.51
CA LEU A 171 -22.11 -8.85 -0.71
C LEU A 171 -22.49 -9.69 0.51
N VAL A 172 -23.50 -10.54 0.36
CA VAL A 172 -23.92 -11.48 1.42
C VAL A 172 -23.87 -12.89 0.85
N GLU A 173 -23.21 -13.80 1.56
CA GLU A 173 -23.12 -15.26 1.24
C GLU A 173 -22.64 -15.61 -0.19
N SER A 174 -21.95 -14.69 -0.87
CA SER A 174 -21.48 -14.92 -2.24
C SER A 174 -20.06 -15.51 -2.31
N HIS A 175 -19.70 -16.11 -3.46
CA HIS A 175 -18.30 -16.49 -3.74
C HIS A 175 -17.37 -15.27 -3.72
N GLU A 176 -17.87 -14.12 -4.19
CA GLU A 176 -17.16 -12.85 -4.19
C GLU A 176 -16.89 -12.34 -2.76
N ALA A 177 -17.89 -12.44 -1.87
CA ALA A 177 -17.75 -12.06 -0.46
C ALA A 177 -16.60 -12.80 0.21
N ARG A 178 -16.52 -14.13 0.01
CA ARG A 178 -15.44 -14.96 0.53
C ARG A 178 -14.09 -14.55 -0.06
N LEU A 179 -14.03 -14.28 -1.37
CA LEU A 179 -12.81 -13.84 -2.03
C LEU A 179 -12.28 -12.54 -1.44
N ILE A 180 -13.13 -11.53 -1.24
CA ILE A 180 -12.73 -10.23 -0.64
C ILE A 180 -12.24 -10.42 0.80
N ASN A 181 -12.90 -11.27 1.58
CA ASN A 181 -12.45 -11.57 2.95
C ASN A 181 -11.08 -12.25 2.97
N PHE A 182 -10.85 -13.25 2.10
CA PHE A 182 -9.55 -13.88 1.97
C PHE A 182 -8.48 -12.90 1.48
N LEU A 183 -8.82 -12.00 0.55
CA LEU A 183 -7.93 -10.94 0.09
C LEU A 183 -7.49 -10.05 1.25
N GLY A 184 -8.42 -9.54 2.07
CA GLY A 184 -8.09 -8.75 3.27
C GLY A 184 -7.18 -9.51 4.23
N LEU A 185 -7.52 -10.76 4.57
CA LEU A 185 -6.67 -11.60 5.41
C LEU A 185 -5.25 -11.77 4.84
N THR A 186 -5.11 -11.95 3.54
CA THR A 186 -3.78 -12.08 2.91
C THR A 186 -3.01 -10.76 2.87
N ILE A 187 -3.69 -9.61 2.76
CA ILE A 187 -3.07 -8.27 2.86
C ILE A 187 -2.57 -8.04 4.29
N LEU A 188 -3.39 -8.35 5.30
CA LEU A 188 -3.00 -8.29 6.71
C LEU A 188 -1.77 -9.16 7.00
N LEU A 189 -1.78 -10.42 6.56
CA LEU A 189 -0.66 -11.34 6.75
C LEU A 189 0.60 -10.90 5.99
N PHE A 190 0.44 -10.29 4.81
CA PHE A 190 1.54 -9.65 4.10
C PHE A 190 2.18 -8.55 4.97
N GLY A 191 1.39 -7.60 5.48
CA GLY A 191 1.89 -6.53 6.33
C GLY A 191 2.62 -7.03 7.58
N ILE A 192 2.03 -8.00 8.30
CA ILE A 192 2.66 -8.61 9.49
C ILE A 192 3.99 -9.27 9.13
N THR A 193 4.04 -10.02 8.04
CA THR A 193 5.27 -10.75 7.67
C THR A 193 6.37 -9.85 7.09
N VAL A 194 6.00 -8.73 6.45
CA VAL A 194 6.95 -7.66 6.11
C VAL A 194 7.57 -7.08 7.38
N ASP A 195 6.76 -6.72 8.37
CA ASP A 195 7.27 -6.15 9.63
C ASP A 195 8.18 -7.12 10.38
N LEU A 196 7.76 -8.38 10.50
CA LEU A 196 8.55 -9.44 11.15
C LEU A 196 9.88 -9.70 10.44
N SER A 197 9.95 -9.56 9.11
CA SER A 197 11.21 -9.73 8.38
C SER A 197 12.26 -8.68 8.77
N GLY A 198 11.82 -7.46 9.09
CA GLY A 198 12.67 -6.38 9.57
C GLY A 198 13.10 -6.56 11.04
N PHE A 199 12.21 -7.12 11.87
CA PHE A 199 12.47 -7.34 13.30
C PHE A 199 13.37 -8.56 13.58
N LEU A 200 13.07 -9.72 12.97
CA LEU A 200 13.77 -10.97 13.24
C LEU A 200 15.19 -11.00 12.69
N GLY A 201 15.48 -10.26 11.61
CA GLY A 201 16.83 -10.13 11.05
C GLY A 201 17.82 -9.33 11.91
N ARG A 202 17.45 -8.97 13.15
CA ARG A 202 18.35 -8.43 14.18
C ARG A 202 18.77 -9.48 15.23
N TYR A 203 18.10 -10.64 15.25
CA TYR A 203 18.30 -11.70 16.26
C TYR A 203 18.85 -13.01 15.67
N VAL A 204 19.04 -13.06 14.35
CA VAL A 204 19.67 -14.16 13.59
C VAL A 204 20.84 -13.57 12.81
#